data_AF-T0FFY6-F1
#
_entry.id   AF-T0FFY6-F1
#
_cell.length_a   1.000
_cell.length_b   1.000
_cell.length_c   1.000
_cell.angle_alpha   90.00
_cell.angle_beta   90.00
_cell.angle_gamma   90.00
#
_symmetry.space_group_name_H-M   'P 1'
#
loop_
_entity.id
_entity.type
_entity.pdbx_description
1 polymer ?
#
loop_
_entity_poly.entity_id
_entity_poly.type
_entity_poly.pdbx_seq_one_letter_code
_entity_poly.pdbx_strand_id
1 'polypeptide(L)' 'MEQIFPNREELERVNKKYGAIEGGKQHIGNLGKYLESIK' A
#
# COMPACT_ATOMS: atom_id res chain seq x y z
N MET A 1 -4.61 -5.21 -4.11
CA MET A 1 -4.49 -4.16 -5.11
C MET A 1 -3.01 -3.98 -5.34
N GLU A 2 -2.53 -4.27 -6.54
CA GLU A 2 -1.16 -3.91 -6.93
C GLU A 2 -1.16 -2.44 -7.33
N GLN A 3 -0.35 -1.64 -6.65
CA GLN A 3 -0.12 -0.26 -7.04
C GLN A 3 1.03 -0.24 -8.04
N ILE A 4 0.69 -0.14 -9.33
CA ILE A 4 1.67 -0.11 -10.42
C ILE A 4 2.08 1.34 -10.65
N PHE A 5 3.35 1.63 -10.45
CA PHE A 5 3.94 2.93 -10.81
C PHE A 5 4.59 2.85 -12.17
N PRO A 6 4.44 3.88 -13.02
CA PRO A 6 5.00 3.88 -14.37
C PRO A 6 6.55 3.92 -14.37
N ASN A 7 7.17 4.43 -13.29
CA ASN A 7 8.61 4.43 -13.10
C ASN A 7 9.00 4.57 -11.61
N ARG A 8 10.29 4.44 -11.33
CA ARG A 8 10.86 4.51 -9.97
C ARG A 8 10.74 5.91 -9.35
N GLU A 9 10.86 6.96 -10.16
CA GLU A 9 10.78 8.35 -9.69
C GLU A 9 9.38 8.68 -9.15
N GLU A 10 8.34 8.09 -9.76
CA GLU A 10 6.97 8.32 -9.35
C GLU A 10 6.60 7.56 -8.08
N LEU A 11 7.17 6.36 -7.92
CA LEU A 11 7.16 5.64 -6.64
C LEU A 11 7.86 6.46 -5.54
N GLU A 12 9.04 7.02 -5.81
CA GLU A 12 9.78 7.83 -4.85
C GLU A 12 9.07 9.15 -4.52
N ARG A 13 8.45 9.82 -5.51
CA ARG A 13 7.64 11.03 -5.31
C ARG A 13 6.45 10.75 -4.40
N VAL A 14 5.74 9.65 -4.65
CA VAL A 14 4.56 9.26 -3.85
C VAL A 14 4.99 8.85 -2.44
N ASN A 15 6.06 8.07 -2.28
CA ASN A 15 6.63 7.76 -0.97
C ASN A 15 7.06 9.02 -0.22
N LYS A 16 7.66 10.00 -0.90
CA LYS A 16 8.11 11.26 -0.30
C LYS A 16 6.94 12.20 0.06
N LYS A 17 5.88 12.20 -0.74
CA LYS A 17 4.71 13.09 -0.58
C LYS A 17 3.66 12.55 0.38
N TYR A 18 3.43 11.24 0.37
CA TYR A 18 2.37 10.58 1.14
C TYR A 18 2.92 9.67 2.25
N GLY A 19 4.22 9.38 2.25
CA GLY A 19 4.90 8.68 3.35
C GLY A 19 4.26 7.33 3.71
N ALA A 20 4.49 6.94 4.96
CA ALA A 20 3.99 5.72 5.61
C ALA A 20 2.45 5.58 5.63
N ILE A 21 1.68 6.53 5.11
CA ILE A 21 0.21 6.47 5.06
C ILE A 21 -0.26 5.42 4.04
N GLU A 22 0.36 5.32 2.87
CA GLU A 22 -0.03 4.27 1.92
C GLU A 22 0.45 2.88 2.34
N GLY A 23 1.65 2.79 2.93
CA GLY A 23 2.07 1.57 3.62
C GLY A 23 1.09 1.16 4.73
N GLY A 24 0.62 2.13 5.53
CA GLY A 24 -0.37 1.93 6.59
C GLY A 24 -1.74 1.47 6.06
N LYS A 25 -2.24 2.07 4.98
CA LYS A 25 -3.49 1.64 4.33
C LYS A 25 -3.36 0.23 3.74
N GLN A 26 -2.21 -0.10 3.15
CA GLN A 26 -1.92 -1.45 2.66
C GLN A 26 -1.87 -2.47 3.81
N HIS A 27 -1.24 -2.13 4.94
CA HIS A 27 -1.22 -2.99 6.12
C HIS A 27 -2.62 -3.25 6.68
N ILE A 28 -3.47 -2.23 6.79
CA ILE A 28 -4.87 -2.39 7.22
C ILE A 28 -5.67 -3.25 6.22
N GLY A 29 -5.49 -3.04 4.92
CA GLY A 29 -6.15 -3.85 3.89
C GLY A 29 -5.73 -5.32 3.91
N ASN A 30 -4.44 -5.60 4.12
CA ASN A 30 -3.92 -6.96 4.23
C ASN A 30 -4.42 -7.67 5.51
N LEU A 31 -4.51 -6.93 6.62
CA LEU A 31 -5.10 -7.44 7.86
C LEU A 31 -6.56 -7.85 7.67
N GLY A 32 -7.37 -7.04 6.98
CA GLY A 32 -8.77 -7.37 6.70
C GLY A 32 -8.93 -8.67 5.92
N LYS A 33 -8.15 -8.87 4.85
CA LYS A 33 -8.16 -10.10 4.05
C LYS A 33 -7.73 -11.33 4.84
N TYR A 34 -6.72 -11.18 5.70
CA TYR A 34 -6.27 -12.27 6.56
C TYR A 34 -7.40 -12.70 7.50
N LEU A 35 -8.08 -11.75 8.13
CA LEU A 35 -9.22 -12.05 9.02
C LEU A 35 -10.39 -12.72 8.29
N GLU A 36 -10.67 -12.34 7.05
CA GLU A 36 -11.67 -13.02 6.21
C GLU A 36 -11.28 -14.47 5.89
N SER A 37 -9.99 -14.75 5.69
CA SER A 37 -9.51 -16.10 5.35
C SER A 37 -9.56 -17.11 6.50
N ILE A 38 -9.74 -16.64 7.74
CA ILE A 38 -9.83 -17.47 8.95
C ILE A 38 -11.31 -17.75 9.31
N LYS A 39 -12.25 -17.14 8.59
CA LYS A 39 -13.69 -17.26 8.82
C LYS A 39 -14.30 -18.36 7.94
#